data_AF-A0A5E5R5E5-F1
#
_entry.id   AF-A0A5E5R5E5-F1
#
_cell.length_a   1.000
_cell.length_b   1.000
_cell.length_c   1.000
_cell.angle_alpha   90.00
_cell.angle_beta   90.00
_cell.angle_gamma   90.00
#
_symmetry.space_group_name_H-M   'P 1'
#
loop_
_entity.id
_entity.type
_entity.pdbx_description
1 polymer ?
#
loop_
_entity_poly.entity_id
_entity_poly.type
_entity_poly.pdbx_seq_one_letter_code
_entity_poly.pdbx_strand_id
1 'polypeptide(L)'
;MSVLFAYPGQGAQRPGMLAALPDEPPVRACLEQAADCLGQAPAELESAEALRGTRAVQLCLLIAGVAASRLLETRGHRPGLVAGLSIGAYPAAVVAGALDFDDALRLVALRGELMQAAWPEGYGMSAILGLEQAQLEALILAVRREHPPLYRPTSTPSGNWWWPAAKRLWPPSPNAPVPPAPARRSAWR
;
A
#
# COMPACT_ATOMS: atom_id res chain seq x y z
N MET A 1 -0.44 -2.57 -28.96
CA MET A 1 0.66 -2.30 -28.01
C MET A 1 0.09 -2.42 -26.61
N SER A 2 0.68 -3.22 -25.72
CA SER A 2 0.21 -3.38 -24.34
C SER A 2 0.79 -2.28 -23.45
N VAL A 3 -0.06 -1.58 -22.71
CA VAL A 3 0.35 -0.54 -21.74
C VAL A 3 0.30 -1.12 -20.33
N LEU A 4 1.33 -0.88 -19.53
CA LEU A 4 1.38 -1.21 -18.11
C LEU A 4 1.20 0.06 -17.27
N PHE A 5 0.24 0.06 -16.35
CA PHE A 5 0.21 1.05 -15.28
C PHE A 5 0.88 0.48 -14.03
N ALA A 6 1.92 1.16 -13.55
CA ALA A 6 2.69 0.77 -12.39
C ALA A 6 2.52 1.80 -11.27
N TYR A 7 2.16 1.34 -10.08
CA TYR A 7 1.86 2.19 -8.93
C TYR A 7 2.94 2.07 -7.85
N PRO A 8 3.52 3.18 -7.39
CA PRO A 8 4.61 3.16 -6.41
C PRO A 8 4.11 2.76 -5.02
N GLY A 9 5.07 2.36 -4.18
CA GLY A 9 4.84 2.19 -2.75
C GLY A 9 4.98 3.50 -1.97
N GLN A 10 4.95 3.37 -0.64
CA GLN A 10 5.23 4.47 0.27
C GLN A 10 6.66 4.99 0.09
N GLY A 11 6.81 6.31 0.10
CA GLY A 11 8.05 7.05 -0.18
C GLY A 11 7.90 8.11 -1.28
N ALA A 12 6.93 7.94 -2.18
CA ALA A 12 6.69 8.86 -3.30
C ALA A 12 5.74 10.03 -2.98
N GLN A 13 5.14 10.05 -1.78
CA GLN A 13 4.22 11.09 -1.36
C GLN A 13 4.91 12.45 -1.22
N ARG A 14 4.16 13.52 -1.46
CA ARG A 14 4.58 14.91 -1.20
C ARG A 14 3.39 15.76 -0.79
N PRO A 15 3.58 16.82 0.01
CA PRO A 15 2.50 17.74 0.32
C PRO A 15 1.87 18.33 -0.95
N GLY A 16 0.55 18.46 -0.97
CA GLY A 16 -0.19 18.98 -2.12
C GLY A 16 -0.21 18.06 -3.36
N MET A 17 0.08 16.76 -3.21
CA MET A 17 0.11 15.82 -4.34
C MET A 17 -1.26 15.56 -5.00
N LEU A 18 -2.35 15.60 -4.25
CA LEU A 18 -3.72 15.48 -4.74
C LEU A 18 -4.17 16.79 -5.38
N ALA A 19 -3.89 17.93 -4.75
CA ALA A 19 -4.16 19.26 -5.33
C ALA A 19 -3.37 19.54 -6.62
N ALA A 20 -2.22 18.89 -6.80
CA ALA A 20 -1.40 19.01 -8.02
C ALA A 20 -1.88 18.14 -9.19
N LEU A 21 -2.93 17.32 -9.00
CA LEU A 21 -3.54 16.59 -10.11
C LEU A 21 -4.24 17.56 -11.07
N PRO A 22 -4.34 17.23 -12.38
CA PRO A 22 -5.05 18.08 -13.33
C PRO A 22 -6.51 18.32 -12.91
N ASP A 23 -6.95 19.57 -12.98
CA ASP A 23 -8.33 19.97 -12.64
C ASP A 23 -9.33 19.57 -13.75
N GLU A 24 -9.60 18.28 -13.83
CA GLU A 24 -10.42 17.64 -14.86
C GLU A 24 -11.60 16.90 -14.23
N PRO A 25 -12.77 16.79 -14.91
CA PRO A 25 -13.95 16.13 -14.35
C PRO A 25 -13.72 14.75 -13.72
N PRO A 26 -12.99 13.78 -14.33
CA PRO A 26 -12.76 12.48 -13.70
C PRO A 26 -11.85 12.56 -12.46
N VAL A 27 -10.97 13.55 -12.37
CA VAL A 27 -10.12 13.77 -11.20
C VAL A 27 -10.95 14.38 -10.08
N ARG A 28 -11.73 15.43 -10.35
CA ARG A 28 -12.64 16.04 -9.36
C ARG A 28 -13.61 15.03 -8.77
N ALA A 29 -14.28 14.25 -9.63
CA ALA A 29 -15.19 13.21 -9.18
C ALA A 29 -14.50 12.14 -8.30
N CYS A 30 -13.24 11.80 -8.62
CA CYS A 30 -12.48 10.86 -7.80
C CYS A 30 -12.12 11.43 -6.42
N LEU A 31 -11.77 12.72 -6.37
CA LEU A 31 -11.45 13.43 -5.12
C LEU A 31 -12.70 13.62 -4.26
N GLU A 32 -13.82 13.98 -4.87
CA GLU A 32 -15.14 14.11 -4.21
C GLU A 32 -15.59 12.76 -3.64
N GLN A 33 -15.56 11.70 -4.45
CA GLN A 33 -15.87 10.33 -3.99
C GLN A 33 -15.00 9.91 -2.80
N ALA A 34 -13.70 10.22 -2.84
CA ALA A 34 -12.81 9.93 -1.72
C ALA A 34 -13.14 10.75 -0.46
N ALA A 35 -13.47 12.03 -0.63
CA ALA A 35 -13.86 12.91 0.46
C ALA A 35 -15.14 12.41 1.14
N ASP A 36 -16.15 12.05 0.36
CA ASP A 36 -17.43 11.54 0.84
C ASP A 36 -17.26 10.20 1.56
N CYS A 37 -16.50 9.28 0.96
CA CYS A 37 -16.27 7.96 1.55
C CYS A 37 -15.49 8.03 2.87
N LEU A 38 -14.54 8.96 3.00
CA LEU A 38 -13.68 9.10 4.18
C LEU A 38 -14.24 10.09 5.22
N GLY A 39 -15.21 10.92 4.85
CA GLY A 39 -15.67 12.04 5.66
C GLY A 39 -14.55 13.07 5.94
N GLN A 40 -13.59 13.20 5.01
CA GLN A 40 -12.37 13.99 5.20
C GLN A 40 -11.93 14.64 3.88
N ALA A 41 -11.64 15.94 3.87
CA ALA A 41 -11.25 16.61 2.64
C ALA A 41 -9.85 16.16 2.15
N PRO A 42 -9.60 16.08 0.82
CA PRO A 42 -8.29 15.71 0.28
C PRO A 42 -7.14 16.58 0.80
N ALA A 43 -7.38 17.89 0.99
CA ALA A 43 -6.41 18.85 1.51
C ALA A 43 -5.92 18.51 2.93
N GLU A 44 -6.76 17.85 3.74
CA GLU A 44 -6.38 17.43 5.09
C GLU A 44 -5.42 16.24 5.05
N LEU A 45 -5.65 15.30 4.12
CA LEU A 45 -4.83 14.09 3.94
C LEU A 45 -3.42 14.41 3.44
N GLU A 46 -3.29 15.41 2.57
CA GLU A 46 -2.02 15.74 1.90
C GLU A 46 -1.22 16.85 2.59
N SER A 47 -1.64 17.30 3.77
CA SER A 47 -0.88 18.27 4.54
C SER A 47 0.48 17.69 4.97
N ALA A 48 1.50 18.55 5.12
CA ALA A 48 2.83 18.11 5.53
C ALA A 48 2.82 17.39 6.90
N GLU A 49 1.90 17.79 7.79
CA GLU A 49 1.69 17.12 9.07
C GLU A 49 1.05 15.76 8.90
N ALA A 50 -0.06 15.68 8.16
CA ALA A 50 -0.77 14.41 7.94
C ALA A 50 0.13 13.37 7.26
N LEU A 51 0.95 13.78 6.28
CA LEU A 51 1.87 12.89 5.56
C LEU A 51 3.02 12.34 6.42
N ARG A 52 3.16 12.73 7.70
CA ARG A 52 3.99 11.99 8.67
C ARG A 52 3.34 10.67 9.08
N GLY A 53 2.03 10.57 8.97
CA GLY A 53 1.25 9.40 9.32
C GLY A 53 1.06 8.43 8.16
N THR A 54 1.27 7.14 8.43
CA THR A 54 1.16 6.08 7.41
C THR A 54 -0.24 5.99 6.78
N ARG A 55 -1.32 6.25 7.54
CA ARG A 55 -2.69 6.30 7.00
C ARG A 55 -2.83 7.31 5.87
N ALA A 56 -2.43 8.56 6.11
CA ALA A 56 -2.57 9.64 5.15
C ALA A 56 -1.73 9.38 3.89
N VAL A 57 -0.47 8.95 4.07
CA VAL A 57 0.42 8.59 2.96
C VAL A 57 -0.20 7.54 2.04
N GLN A 58 -0.76 6.48 2.63
CA GLN A 58 -1.33 5.40 1.84
C GLN A 58 -2.59 5.80 1.09
N LEU A 59 -3.47 6.58 1.74
CA LEU A 59 -4.67 7.11 1.10
C LEU A 59 -4.32 8.06 -0.05
N CYS A 60 -3.37 8.97 0.12
CA CYS A 60 -2.95 9.88 -0.95
C CYS A 60 -2.41 9.11 -2.16
N LEU A 61 -1.62 8.05 -1.96
CA LEU A 61 -1.08 7.23 -3.05
C LEU A 61 -2.19 6.44 -3.78
N LEU A 62 -3.16 5.89 -3.05
CA LEU A 62 -4.32 5.22 -3.63
C LEU A 62 -5.15 6.21 -4.48
N ILE A 63 -5.55 7.35 -3.89
CA ILE A 63 -6.40 8.34 -4.55
C ILE A 63 -5.72 8.89 -5.79
N ALA A 64 -4.43 9.29 -5.71
CA ALA A 64 -3.68 9.80 -6.84
C ALA A 64 -3.56 8.76 -7.97
N GLY A 65 -3.28 7.50 -7.62
CA GLY A 65 -3.18 6.41 -8.59
C GLY A 65 -4.49 6.17 -9.35
N VAL A 66 -5.62 6.12 -8.64
CA VAL A 66 -6.94 5.91 -9.24
C VAL A 66 -7.37 7.12 -10.06
N ALA A 67 -7.22 8.34 -9.55
CA ALA A 67 -7.59 9.57 -10.24
C ALA A 67 -6.79 9.74 -11.56
N ALA A 68 -5.48 9.54 -11.51
CA ALA A 68 -4.62 9.61 -12.70
C ALA A 68 -5.00 8.53 -13.72
N SER A 69 -5.32 7.32 -13.27
CA SER A 69 -5.72 6.21 -14.16
C SER A 69 -7.05 6.51 -14.85
N ARG A 70 -8.07 6.96 -14.10
CA ARG A 70 -9.37 7.38 -14.65
C ARG A 70 -9.19 8.47 -15.69
N LEU A 71 -8.33 9.46 -15.44
CA LEU A 71 -8.02 10.52 -16.40
C LEU A 71 -7.32 10.01 -17.67
N LEU A 72 -6.40 9.06 -17.54
CA LEU A 72 -5.74 8.45 -18.70
C LEU A 72 -6.73 7.64 -19.54
N GLU A 73 -7.66 6.93 -18.90
CA GLU A 73 -8.70 6.15 -19.57
C GLU A 73 -9.66 7.03 -20.38
N THR A 74 -10.05 8.20 -19.86
CA THR A 74 -10.89 9.15 -20.63
C THR A 74 -10.17 9.70 -21.87
N ARG A 75 -8.83 9.67 -21.87
CA ARG A 75 -7.98 10.05 -23.01
C ARG A 75 -7.64 8.86 -23.93
N GLY A 76 -8.27 7.72 -23.73
CA GLY A 76 -8.09 6.52 -24.56
C GLY A 76 -6.89 5.66 -24.18
N HIS A 77 -6.19 5.97 -23.09
CA HIS A 77 -5.06 5.18 -22.59
C HIS A 77 -5.55 4.17 -21.55
N ARG A 78 -5.98 2.99 -22.00
CA ARG A 78 -6.38 1.89 -21.12
C ARG A 78 -5.21 0.93 -20.88
N PRO A 79 -4.93 0.52 -19.63
CA PRO A 79 -3.88 -0.44 -19.35
C PRO A 79 -4.29 -1.84 -19.82
N GLY A 80 -3.35 -2.58 -20.42
CA GLY A 80 -3.48 -4.02 -20.64
C GLY A 80 -2.95 -4.83 -19.45
N LEU A 81 -2.15 -4.19 -18.58
CA LEU A 81 -1.54 -4.77 -17.39
C LEU A 81 -1.50 -3.71 -16.28
N VAL A 82 -1.59 -4.15 -15.02
CA VAL A 82 -1.40 -3.30 -13.85
C VAL A 82 -0.46 -3.98 -12.85
N ALA A 83 0.34 -3.18 -12.14
CA ALA A 83 1.22 -3.69 -11.08
C ALA A 83 1.42 -2.64 -9.99
N GLY A 84 1.57 -3.06 -8.75
CA GLY A 84 1.71 -2.15 -7.62
C GLY A 84 2.69 -2.65 -6.57
N LEU A 85 3.50 -1.74 -6.04
CA LEU A 85 4.45 -2.06 -4.96
C LEU A 85 3.83 -1.75 -3.60
N SER A 86 3.67 -2.77 -2.74
CA SER A 86 3.09 -2.62 -1.39
C SER A 86 1.74 -1.90 -1.43
N ILE A 87 1.63 -0.65 -0.96
CA ILE A 87 0.40 0.15 -1.06
C ILE A 87 -0.05 0.39 -2.50
N GLY A 88 0.87 0.41 -3.47
CA GLY A 88 0.53 0.53 -4.89
C GLY A 88 -0.34 -0.62 -5.42
N ALA A 89 -0.40 -1.77 -4.74
CA ALA A 89 -1.25 -2.89 -5.14
C ALA A 89 -2.75 -2.55 -5.08
N TYR A 90 -3.16 -1.59 -4.24
CA TYR A 90 -4.55 -1.18 -4.08
C TYR A 90 -5.08 -0.37 -5.27
N PRO A 91 -4.43 0.72 -5.73
CA PRO A 91 -4.85 1.38 -6.97
C PRO A 91 -4.76 0.43 -8.18
N ALA A 92 -3.79 -0.49 -8.22
CA ALA A 92 -3.74 -1.52 -9.26
C ALA A 92 -4.99 -2.42 -9.24
N ALA A 93 -5.40 -2.91 -8.07
CA ALA A 93 -6.61 -3.74 -7.92
C ALA A 93 -7.88 -2.99 -8.32
N VAL A 94 -7.98 -1.70 -7.97
CA VAL A 94 -9.12 -0.85 -8.36
C VAL A 94 -9.18 -0.67 -9.87
N VAL A 95 -8.06 -0.36 -10.51
CA VAL A 95 -7.99 -0.14 -11.97
C VAL A 95 -8.19 -1.45 -12.76
N ALA A 96 -7.81 -2.60 -12.18
CA ALA A 96 -8.16 -3.91 -12.73
C ALA A 96 -9.64 -4.29 -12.56
N GLY A 97 -10.42 -3.53 -11.79
CA GLY A 97 -11.81 -3.88 -11.44
C GLY A 97 -11.92 -5.05 -10.45
N ALA A 98 -10.83 -5.40 -9.76
CA ALA A 98 -10.83 -6.47 -8.75
C ALA A 98 -11.27 -5.99 -7.35
N LEU A 99 -11.30 -4.68 -7.13
CA LEU A 99 -11.70 -4.05 -5.87
C LEU A 99 -12.42 -2.72 -6.16
N ASP A 100 -13.55 -2.48 -5.51
CA ASP A 100 -14.25 -1.20 -5.62
C ASP A 100 -13.47 -0.08 -4.94
N PHE A 101 -13.55 1.14 -5.47
CA PHE A 101 -12.75 2.26 -4.97
C PHE A 101 -13.09 2.63 -3.53
N ASP A 102 -14.37 2.64 -3.16
CA ASP A 102 -14.81 2.93 -1.78
C ASP A 102 -14.30 1.87 -0.79
N ASP A 103 -14.34 0.60 -1.18
CA ASP A 103 -13.82 -0.49 -0.37
C ASP A 103 -12.29 -0.42 -0.25
N ALA A 104 -11.60 -0.03 -1.32
CA ALA A 104 -10.17 0.24 -1.27
C ALA A 104 -9.84 1.39 -0.31
N LEU A 105 -10.61 2.47 -0.32
CA LEU A 105 -10.42 3.61 0.60
C LEU A 105 -10.56 3.18 2.05
N ARG A 106 -11.64 2.45 2.39
CA ARG A 106 -11.89 1.95 3.76
C ARG A 106 -10.80 0.96 4.20
N LEU A 107 -10.44 0.04 3.32
CA LEU A 107 -9.43 -0.99 3.60
C LEU A 107 -8.04 -0.36 3.79
N VAL A 108 -7.68 0.62 2.97
CA VAL A 108 -6.39 1.31 3.07
C VAL A 108 -6.33 2.21 4.30
N ALA A 109 -7.43 2.90 4.64
CA ALA A 109 -7.51 3.66 5.89
C ALA A 109 -7.22 2.75 7.10
N LEU A 110 -7.95 1.63 7.19
CA LEU A 110 -7.75 0.65 8.26
C LEU A 110 -6.34 0.05 8.25
N ARG A 111 -5.80 -0.30 7.08
CA ARG A 111 -4.43 -0.79 6.93
C ARG A 111 -3.43 0.20 7.52
N GLY A 112 -3.55 1.48 7.15
CA GLY A 112 -2.66 2.53 7.63
C GLY A 112 -2.73 2.70 9.15
N GLU A 113 -3.93 2.71 9.72
CA GLU A 113 -4.17 2.80 11.16
C GLU A 113 -3.57 1.63 11.92
N LEU A 114 -3.83 0.40 11.47
CA LEU A 114 -3.28 -0.81 12.07
C LEU A 114 -1.76 -0.86 11.97
N MET A 115 -1.18 -0.41 10.85
CA MET A 115 0.28 -0.33 10.70
C MET A 115 0.91 0.67 11.67
N GLN A 116 0.29 1.82 11.90
CA GLN A 116 0.77 2.79 12.89
C GLN A 116 0.65 2.27 14.32
N ALA A 117 -0.46 1.60 14.63
CA ALA A 117 -0.72 1.09 15.97
C ALA A 117 0.14 -0.12 16.35
N ALA A 118 0.48 -0.99 15.39
CA ALA A 118 1.18 -2.24 15.67
C ALA A 118 2.60 -2.03 16.21
N TRP A 119 3.31 -1.03 15.68
CA TRP A 119 4.62 -0.60 16.18
C TRP A 119 4.66 0.93 16.21
N PRO A 120 4.40 1.56 17.37
CA PRO A 120 4.50 3.02 17.49
C PRO A 120 5.95 3.51 17.41
N GLU A 121 6.89 2.74 17.96
CA GLU A 121 8.31 3.09 18.03
C GLU A 121 9.20 1.82 18.09
N GLY A 122 10.53 2.01 18.03
CA GLY A 122 11.50 0.92 18.22
C GLY A 122 11.70 -0.01 17.02
N TYR A 123 11.31 0.42 15.82
CA TYR A 123 11.50 -0.27 14.56
C TYR A 123 11.98 0.70 13.49
N GLY A 124 12.54 0.19 12.41
CA GLY A 124 13.08 1.04 11.35
C GLY A 124 13.25 0.29 10.05
N MET A 125 13.56 1.10 9.03
CA MET A 125 13.80 0.62 7.69
C MET A 125 15.09 1.05 7.05
N SER A 126 15.85 0.07 6.55
CA SER A 126 17.10 0.31 5.86
C SER A 126 17.10 -0.27 4.46
N ALA A 127 17.67 0.51 3.56
CA ALA A 127 18.00 0.11 2.22
C ALA A 127 19.43 -0.41 2.16
N ILE A 128 19.63 -1.57 1.57
CA ILE A 128 20.94 -2.17 1.35
C ILE A 128 21.16 -2.20 -0.16
N LEU A 129 22.35 -1.82 -0.61
CA LEU A 129 22.74 -1.79 -2.02
C LEU A 129 24.08 -2.53 -2.16
N GLY A 130 24.30 -3.20 -3.28
CA GLY A 130 25.60 -3.79 -3.61
C GLY A 130 25.91 -5.16 -2.98
N LEU A 131 24.93 -5.80 -2.33
CA LEU A 131 25.04 -7.19 -1.87
C LEU A 131 24.12 -8.11 -2.66
N GLU A 132 24.62 -9.28 -3.01
CA GLU A 132 23.80 -10.37 -3.53
C GLU A 132 22.87 -10.94 -2.45
N GLN A 133 21.78 -11.56 -2.88
CA GLN A 133 20.76 -12.10 -1.98
C GLN A 133 21.33 -13.10 -0.97
N ALA A 134 22.19 -14.02 -1.41
CA ALA A 134 22.80 -15.03 -0.56
C ALA A 134 23.74 -14.41 0.49
N GLN A 135 24.50 -13.38 0.11
CA GLN A 135 25.39 -12.65 1.01
C GLN A 135 24.59 -11.93 2.10
N LEU A 136 23.51 -11.25 1.71
CA LEU A 136 22.63 -10.55 2.64
C LEU A 136 21.92 -11.53 3.60
N GLU A 137 21.43 -12.67 3.10
CA GLU A 137 20.81 -13.70 3.94
C GLU A 137 21.78 -14.24 4.99
N ALA A 138 23.02 -14.53 4.61
CA ALA A 138 24.04 -15.00 5.54
C ALA A 138 24.31 -13.97 6.66
N LEU A 139 24.41 -12.69 6.30
CA LEU A 139 24.60 -11.59 7.27
C LEU A 139 23.39 -11.45 8.20
N ILE A 140 22.17 -11.49 7.67
CA ILE A 140 20.95 -11.43 8.47
C ILE A 140 20.93 -12.57 9.50
N LEU A 141 21.27 -13.79 9.09
CA LEU A 141 21.31 -14.96 9.97
C LEU A 141 22.42 -14.89 11.03
N ALA A 142 23.54 -14.24 10.74
CA ALA A 142 24.60 -14.01 11.73
C ALA A 142 24.12 -13.01 12.80
N VAL A 143 23.62 -11.84 12.40
CA VAL A 143 23.21 -10.76 13.32
C VAL A 143 21.98 -11.15 14.16
N ARG A 144 21.03 -11.88 13.57
CA ARG A 144 19.78 -12.29 14.24
C ARG A 144 20.01 -13.23 15.43
N ARG A 145 21.16 -13.88 15.53
CA ARG A 145 21.54 -14.70 16.69
C ARG A 145 21.89 -13.85 17.92
N GLU A 146 22.31 -12.61 17.72
CA GLU A 146 22.77 -11.71 18.79
C GLU A 146 21.68 -10.70 19.21
N HIS A 147 20.76 -10.33 18.32
CA HIS A 147 19.67 -9.38 18.60
C HIS A 147 18.29 -9.84 18.03
N PRO A 148 17.18 -9.80 18.81
CA PRO A 148 15.84 -10.10 18.29
C PRO A 148 15.22 -8.89 17.55
N PRO A 149 14.31 -9.08 16.57
CA PRO A 149 14.38 -9.93 15.39
C PRO A 149 14.54 -9.11 14.08
N LEU A 150 15.56 -9.46 13.29
CA LEU A 150 15.78 -8.97 11.92
C LEU A 150 15.04 -9.86 10.91
N TYR A 151 14.44 -9.28 9.86
CA TYR A 151 13.62 -9.97 8.86
C TYR A 151 13.80 -9.37 7.45
N ARG A 152 13.36 -10.11 6.42
CA ARG A 152 13.39 -9.70 5.00
C ARG A 152 11.96 -9.51 4.42
N PRO A 153 11.61 -8.34 3.85
CA PRO A 153 10.28 -8.02 3.27
C PRO A 153 9.99 -8.54 1.88
N THR A 154 10.90 -8.24 0.95
CA THR A 154 10.59 -8.07 -0.48
C THR A 154 11.85 -8.35 -1.27
N SER A 155 11.67 -9.05 -2.38
CA SER A 155 12.68 -9.22 -3.40
C SER A 155 12.27 -8.43 -4.66
N THR A 156 13.05 -7.42 -5.08
CA THR A 156 13.07 -6.99 -6.48
C THR A 156 14.07 -7.87 -7.24
N PRO A 157 13.86 -8.16 -8.53
CA PRO A 157 14.84 -8.90 -9.34
C PRO A 157 16.20 -8.18 -9.49
N SER A 158 16.29 -6.90 -9.08
CA SER A 158 17.42 -5.99 -9.36
C SER A 158 18.31 -5.64 -8.17
N GLY A 159 18.14 -6.27 -7.00
CA GLY A 159 19.15 -6.17 -5.93
C GLY A 159 19.19 -4.88 -5.10
N ASN A 160 18.18 -4.01 -5.19
CA ASN A 160 18.10 -2.77 -4.39
C ASN A 160 16.96 -2.86 -3.36
N TRP A 161 17.29 -2.67 -2.08
CA TRP A 161 16.46 -3.11 -0.94
C TRP A 161 15.91 -1.94 -0.11
N TRP A 162 14.76 -2.09 0.58
CA TRP A 162 14.16 -1.20 1.61
C TRP A 162 13.26 -2.06 2.56
N TRP A 163 13.37 -2.05 3.92
CA TRP A 163 12.47 -2.79 4.86
C TRP A 163 11.94 -2.14 6.19
N PRO A 164 10.65 -2.06 6.62
CA PRO A 164 10.30 -1.80 8.03
C PRO A 164 10.02 -3.10 8.80
N ALA A 165 10.55 -3.22 10.02
CA ALA A 165 10.35 -4.39 10.89
C ALA A 165 8.94 -4.49 11.49
N ALA A 166 8.32 -5.67 11.41
CA ALA A 166 7.19 -6.09 12.25
C ALA A 166 7.26 -7.60 12.55
N LYS A 167 7.07 -7.96 13.82
CA LYS A 167 7.16 -9.34 14.37
C LYS A 167 5.92 -10.16 14.03
N ARG A 168 6.12 -11.48 13.99
CA ARG A 168 5.15 -12.58 14.24
C ARG A 168 3.71 -12.38 13.75
N LEU A 169 3.34 -13.27 12.82
CA LEU A 169 2.05 -13.95 12.79
C LEU A 169 1.38 -13.97 14.18
N TRP A 170 0.21 -13.32 14.26
CA TRP A 170 -0.92 -13.68 15.12
C TRP A 170 -0.62 -14.71 16.23
N PRO A 171 -0.46 -14.32 17.51
CA PRO A 171 -0.93 -15.19 18.58
C PRO A 171 -2.45 -14.99 18.69
N PRO A 172 -3.28 -16.05 18.71
CA PRO A 172 -4.67 -15.87 19.13
C PRO A 172 -4.64 -15.33 20.56
N SER A 173 -5.50 -14.33 20.82
CA SER A 173 -5.84 -13.99 22.20
C SER A 173 -6.31 -15.28 22.91
N PRO A 174 -5.88 -15.58 24.14
CA PRO A 174 -6.34 -16.76 24.88
C PRO A 174 -7.87 -16.79 25.06
N ASN A 175 -8.57 -15.68 24.81
CA ASN A 175 -10.03 -15.55 24.89
C ASN A 175 -10.71 -15.16 23.56
N ALA A 176 -10.03 -15.27 22.41
CA ALA A 176 -10.71 -15.02 21.13
C ALA A 176 -11.65 -16.20 20.79
N PRO A 177 -12.94 -15.95 20.52
CA PRO A 177 -13.83 -17.00 20.04
C PRO A 177 -13.28 -17.57 18.72
N VAL A 178 -13.15 -18.89 18.66
CA VAL A 178 -12.76 -19.61 17.43
C VAL A 178 -13.87 -19.38 16.40
N PRO A 179 -13.60 -18.73 15.25
CA PRO A 179 -14.61 -18.62 14.20
C PRO A 179 -14.95 -20.04 13.71
N PRO A 180 -16.23 -20.36 13.48
CA PRO A 180 -16.62 -21.68 12.98
C PRO A 180 -15.93 -21.94 11.64
N ALA A 181 -15.44 -23.17 11.46
CA ALA A 181 -14.79 -23.57 10.24
C ALA A 181 -15.71 -23.29 9.03
N PRO A 182 -15.20 -22.67 7.96
CA PRO A 182 -16.01 -22.45 6.76
C PRO A 182 -16.47 -23.80 6.21
N ALA A 183 -17.78 -23.95 6.05
CA ALA A 183 -18.37 -25.14 5.45
C ALA A 183 -17.75 -25.37 4.07
N ARG A 184 -17.27 -26.59 3.83
CA ARG A 184 -16.77 -27.03 2.53
C ARG A 184 -17.88 -26.88 1.49
N ARG A 185 -17.90 -25.78 0.74
CA ARG A 185 -18.67 -25.67 -0.50
C ARG A 185 -17.79 -26.20 -1.63
N SER A 186 -18.01 -27.46 -1.97
CA SER A 186 -17.67 -28.02 -3.27
C SER A 186 -18.61 -27.44 -4.32
N ALA A 187 -18.10 -26.66 -5.28
CA ALA A 187 -18.62 -26.60 -6.65
C ALA A 187 -17.88 -25.51 -7.44
N TRP A 188 -16.93 -25.93 -8.27
CA TRP A 188 -16.71 -25.35 -9.60
C TRP A 188 -16.45 -26.54 -10.53
N ARG A 189 -17.48 -26.87 -11.33
CA ARG A 189 -17.35 -27.48 -12.66
C ARG A 189 -17.71 -26.38 -13.65
#